data_AF-A0AAW0PCP2-F1
#
_entry.id   AF-A0AAW0PCP2-F1
#
_cell.length_a   1.000
_cell.length_b   1.000
_cell.length_c   1.000
_cell.angle_alpha   90.00
_cell.angle_beta   90.00
_cell.angle_gamma   90.00
#
_symmetry.space_group_name_H-M   'P 1'
#
loop_
_entity.id
_entity.type
_entity.pdbx_description
1 polymer ?
#
loop_
_entity_poly.entity_id
_entity_poly.type
_entity_poly.pdbx_seq_one_letter_code
_entity_poly.pdbx_strand_id
1 'polypeptide(L)'
;MKRLNIYSIGLVMICSVLYAAQTKPRKHLQEILTTVNDLIDQPLQGEVQSIRGKRLCGKNFFCLAEKSLSPYVKSHKDEKLSRLRNLLHKYNNETHHTSCINHSNGGHISIHELLEDIKNCTNVALRNHTHPPPGRHTPF
;
A
#
# COMPACT_ATOMS: atom_id res chain seq x y z
N MET A 1 -54.98 1.94 20.44
CA MET A 1 -53.73 1.20 20.76
C MET A 1 -52.79 1.29 19.55
N LYS A 2 -51.71 2.09 19.63
CA LYS A 2 -50.71 2.23 18.55
C LYS A 2 -49.53 1.32 18.86
N ARG A 3 -49.22 0.36 17.98
CA ARG A 3 -48.03 -0.50 18.07
C ARG A 3 -46.82 0.28 17.55
N LEU A 4 -45.83 0.51 18.41
CA LEU A 4 -44.53 1.04 18.01
C LEU A 4 -43.71 -0.08 17.37
N ASN A 5 -43.23 0.16 16.15
CA ASN A 5 -42.48 -0.79 15.34
C ASN A 5 -40.98 -0.68 15.69
N ILE A 6 -40.47 -1.62 16.48
CA ILE A 6 -39.06 -1.68 16.94
C ILE A 6 -38.25 -2.49 15.91
N TYR A 7 -38.01 -1.94 14.72
CA TYR A 7 -37.14 -2.58 13.73
C TYR A 7 -36.46 -1.52 12.85
N SER A 8 -35.52 -0.73 13.39
CA SER A 8 -34.68 0.14 12.51
C SER A 8 -33.36 0.65 13.10
N ILE A 9 -33.00 0.35 14.36
CA ILE A 9 -31.77 0.90 14.95
C ILE A 9 -30.56 -0.05 14.80
N GLY A 10 -30.79 -1.33 14.45
CA GLY A 10 -29.73 -2.34 14.38
C GLY A 10 -28.87 -2.35 13.12
N LEU A 11 -29.31 -1.72 12.01
CA LEU A 11 -28.66 -1.87 10.70
C LEU A 11 -27.67 -0.75 10.33
N VAL A 12 -27.70 0.38 11.04
CA VAL A 12 -26.89 1.57 10.69
C VAL A 12 -25.47 1.48 11.26
N MET A 13 -25.25 0.71 12.33
CA MET A 13 -23.94 0.61 12.99
C MET A 13 -22.92 -0.31 12.30
N ILE A 14 -23.36 -1.26 11.47
CA ILE A 14 -22.44 -2.19 10.80
C ILE A 14 -21.78 -1.53 9.57
N CYS A 15 -22.48 -0.60 8.90
CA CYS A 15 -21.92 0.15 7.77
C CYS A 15 -20.75 1.05 8.16
N SER A 16 -20.82 1.73 9.31
CA SER A 16 -19.79 2.69 9.75
C SER A 16 -18.44 2.01 10.05
N VAL A 17 -18.46 0.80 10.62
CA VAL A 17 -17.26 0.04 10.97
C VAL A 17 -16.58 -0.51 9.72
N LEU A 18 -17.35 -1.03 8.77
CA LEU A 18 -16.83 -1.50 7.48
C LEU A 18 -16.29 -0.35 6.61
N TYR A 19 -16.91 0.83 6.67
CA TYR A 19 -16.44 2.02 5.96
C TYR A 19 -15.12 2.56 6.55
N ALA A 20 -14.99 2.58 7.89
CA ALA A 20 -13.76 2.99 8.56
C ALA A 20 -12.59 2.01 8.33
N ALA A 21 -12.87 0.72 8.10
CA ALA A 21 -11.85 -0.26 7.74
C ALA A 21 -11.34 -0.10 6.30
N GLN A 22 -12.16 0.40 5.37
CA GLN A 22 -11.77 0.59 3.96
C GLN A 22 -11.04 1.92 3.68
N THR A 23 -11.18 2.93 4.54
CA THR A 23 -10.60 4.28 4.31
C THR A 23 -9.13 4.39 4.71
N LYS A 24 -8.67 3.62 5.71
CA LYS A 24 -7.29 3.72 6.21
C LYS A 24 -6.23 3.27 5.20
N PRO A 25 -6.35 2.11 4.52
CA PRO A 25 -5.38 1.71 3.51
C PRO A 25 -5.29 2.71 2.35
N ARG A 26 -6.43 3.29 1.94
CA ARG A 26 -6.49 4.32 0.89
C ARG A 26 -5.75 5.59 1.28
N LYS A 27 -5.88 6.05 2.55
CA LYS A 27 -5.15 7.21 3.05
C LYS A 27 -3.64 6.98 3.01
N HIS A 28 -3.17 5.81 3.45
CA HIS A 28 -1.74 5.47 3.36
C HIS A 28 -1.26 5.44 1.91
N LEU A 29 -2.04 4.86 0.99
CA LEU A 29 -1.68 4.87 -0.43
C LEU A 29 -1.57 6.29 -1.01
N GLN A 30 -2.45 7.21 -0.61
CA GLN A 30 -2.34 8.62 -1.02
C GLN A 30 -1.06 9.28 -0.46
N GLU A 31 -0.75 9.05 0.82
CA GLU A 31 0.47 9.58 1.44
C GLU A 31 1.75 8.97 0.81
N ILE A 32 1.73 7.67 0.48
CA ILE A 32 2.81 7.01 -0.26
C ILE A 32 2.99 7.67 -1.62
N LEU A 33 1.91 7.86 -2.39
CA LEU A 33 1.99 8.44 -3.72
C LEU A 33 2.59 9.85 -3.70
N THR A 34 2.13 10.71 -2.78
CA THR A 34 2.67 12.06 -2.61
C THR A 34 4.16 12.01 -2.28
N THR A 35 4.55 11.19 -1.30
CA THR A 35 5.95 11.09 -0.86
C THR A 35 6.85 10.58 -1.97
N VAL A 36 6.38 9.64 -2.80
CA VAL A 36 7.16 9.10 -3.93
C VAL A 36 7.33 10.13 -5.04
N ASN A 37 6.29 10.89 -5.39
CA ASN A 37 6.43 11.95 -6.39
C ASN A 37 7.46 12.99 -5.94
N ASP A 38 7.46 13.37 -4.66
CA ASP A 38 8.46 14.30 -4.09
C ASP A 38 9.91 13.76 -4.10
N LEU A 39 10.08 12.44 -4.21
CA LEU A 39 11.37 11.74 -4.19
C LEU A 39 11.89 11.45 -5.60
N ILE A 40 11.01 11.21 -6.57
CA ILE A 40 11.38 10.93 -7.98
C ILE A 40 12.11 12.12 -8.60
N ASP A 41 11.68 13.34 -8.28
CA ASP A 41 12.31 14.57 -8.78
C ASP A 41 13.65 14.89 -8.09
N GLN A 42 14.07 14.09 -7.10
CA GLN A 42 15.34 14.30 -6.40
C GLN A 42 16.48 13.50 -7.05
N PRO A 43 17.71 14.04 -7.09
CA PRO A 43 18.87 13.36 -7.66
C PRO A 43 19.43 12.30 -6.68
N LEU A 44 18.61 11.32 -6.32
CA LEU A 44 18.99 10.21 -5.45
C LEU A 44 19.92 9.26 -6.22
N GLN A 45 21.10 8.98 -5.65
CA GLN A 45 22.08 8.08 -6.24
C GLN A 45 22.17 6.78 -5.46
N GLY A 46 22.48 5.70 -6.16
CA GLY A 46 22.72 4.40 -5.57
C GLY A 46 21.66 3.37 -5.92
N GLU A 47 21.90 2.17 -5.43
CA GLU A 47 21.17 0.99 -5.84
C GLU A 47 20.55 0.29 -4.63
N VAL A 48 19.47 -0.41 -4.89
CA VAL A 48 18.69 -1.19 -3.93
C VAL A 48 18.47 -2.60 -4.46
N GLN A 49 18.16 -3.53 -3.58
CA GLN A 49 17.92 -4.90 -4.00
C GLN A 49 16.71 -4.96 -4.94
N SER A 50 16.90 -5.60 -6.10
CA SER A 50 15.81 -5.76 -7.05
C SER A 50 14.68 -6.61 -6.48
N ILE A 51 13.46 -6.15 -6.74
CA ILE A 51 12.22 -6.88 -6.46
C ILE A 51 11.52 -7.31 -7.77
N ARG A 52 12.20 -7.15 -8.92
CA ARG A 52 11.69 -7.38 -10.30
C ARG A 52 11.15 -8.78 -10.57
N GLY A 53 11.50 -9.78 -9.76
CA GLY A 53 10.86 -11.11 -9.82
C GLY A 53 9.34 -11.07 -9.60
N LYS A 54 8.78 -9.92 -9.21
CA LYS A 54 7.34 -9.69 -9.03
C LYS A 54 6.87 -8.45 -9.79
N ARG A 55 7.03 -8.41 -11.12
CA ARG A 55 6.45 -7.41 -12.07
C ARG A 55 4.93 -7.18 -11.97
N LEU A 56 4.25 -7.76 -10.99
CA LEU A 56 2.86 -7.51 -10.70
C LEU A 56 2.81 -6.79 -9.35
N CYS A 57 2.01 -5.73 -9.28
CA CYS A 57 1.62 -5.02 -8.05
C CYS A 57 0.77 -5.91 -7.12
N GLY A 58 1.23 -7.14 -6.91
CA GLY A 58 0.60 -8.16 -6.11
C GLY A 58 0.71 -7.84 -4.63
N LYS A 59 0.01 -8.65 -3.84
CA LYS A 59 -0.19 -8.45 -2.40
C LYS A 59 1.08 -8.17 -1.60
N ASN A 60 2.21 -8.73 -2.03
CA ASN A 60 3.49 -8.64 -1.31
C ASN A 60 4.44 -7.55 -1.85
N PHE A 61 4.04 -6.78 -2.86
CA PHE A 61 4.90 -5.78 -3.49
C PHE A 61 5.37 -4.72 -2.48
N PHE A 62 4.43 -4.09 -1.76
CA PHE A 62 4.75 -3.01 -0.81
C PHE A 62 5.65 -3.47 0.35
N CYS A 63 5.52 -4.72 0.77
CA CYS A 63 6.42 -5.33 1.76
C CYS A 63 7.83 -5.54 1.21
N LEU A 64 7.95 -6.01 -0.04
CA LEU A 64 9.26 -6.16 -0.66
C LEU A 64 9.93 -4.81 -0.91
N ALA A 65 9.17 -3.80 -1.34
CA ALA A 65 9.65 -2.44 -1.49
C ALA A 65 10.16 -1.87 -0.16
N GLU A 66 9.40 -2.07 0.94
CA GLU A 66 9.83 -1.69 2.29
C GLU A 66 11.17 -2.34 2.67
N LYS A 67 11.29 -3.66 2.45
CA LYS A 67 12.52 -4.42 2.76
C LYS A 67 13.70 -3.99 1.89
N SER A 68 13.47 -3.71 0.61
CA SER A 68 14.51 -3.25 -0.32
C SER A 68 15.01 -1.84 0.05
N LEU A 69 14.13 -0.94 0.49
CA LEU A 69 14.49 0.41 0.94
C LEU A 69 15.24 0.42 2.28
N SER A 70 15.02 -0.55 3.16
CA SER A 70 15.51 -0.53 4.54
C SER A 70 17.04 -0.38 4.68
N PRO A 71 17.88 -1.15 3.95
CA PRO A 71 19.34 -0.95 3.97
C PRO A 71 19.75 0.43 3.45
N TYR A 72 19.12 0.89 2.36
CA TYR A 72 19.45 2.17 1.74
C TYR A 72 19.16 3.35 2.69
N VAL A 73 17.99 3.34 3.34
CA VAL A 73 17.59 4.35 4.32
C VAL A 73 18.56 4.41 5.50
N LYS A 74 19.02 3.25 5.99
CA LYS A 74 20.00 3.19 7.10
C LYS A 74 21.33 3.83 6.73
N SER A 75 21.77 3.67 5.49
CA SER A 75 23.05 4.23 5.02
C SER A 75 22.99 5.71 4.67
N HIS A 76 21.90 6.18 4.06
CA HIS A 76 21.81 7.54 3.51
C HIS A 76 21.13 8.56 4.44
N LYS A 77 20.40 8.10 5.48
CA LYS A 77 19.70 8.94 6.48
C LYS A 77 18.78 10.02 5.88
N ASP A 78 18.26 9.80 4.68
CA ASP A 78 17.31 10.71 4.05
C ASP A 78 15.94 10.62 4.77
N GLU A 79 15.44 11.78 5.22
CA GLU A 79 14.20 11.86 5.98
C GLU A 79 12.97 11.50 5.15
N LYS A 80 12.93 11.85 3.86
CA LYS A 80 11.81 11.55 2.98
C LYS A 80 11.76 10.06 2.64
N LEU A 81 12.90 9.43 2.38
CA LEU A 81 12.99 7.98 2.20
C LEU A 81 12.66 7.22 3.49
N SER A 82 13.08 7.74 4.64
CA SER A 82 12.67 7.21 5.95
C SER A 82 11.15 7.27 6.13
N ARG A 83 10.54 8.40 5.77
CA ARG A 83 9.09 8.58 5.78
C ARG A 83 8.39 7.60 4.84
N LEU A 84 8.86 7.46 3.60
CA LEU A 84 8.31 6.52 2.63
C LEU A 84 8.35 5.09 3.17
N ARG A 85 9.50 4.65 3.69
CA ARG A 85 9.66 3.31 4.29
C ARG A 85 8.68 3.10 5.45
N ASN A 86 8.48 4.09 6.30
CA ASN A 86 7.51 4.01 7.40
C ASN A 86 6.05 3.95 6.90
N LEU A 87 5.70 4.67 5.83
CA LEU A 87 4.37 4.61 5.23
C LEU A 87 4.08 3.24 4.61
N LEU A 88 5.06 2.67 3.90
CA LEU A 88 4.98 1.30 3.39
C LEU A 88 4.77 0.31 4.53
N HIS A 89 5.54 0.43 5.62
CA HIS A 89 5.39 -0.40 6.81
C HIS A 89 3.98 -0.32 7.43
N LYS A 90 3.45 0.90 7.59
CA LYS A 90 2.08 1.11 8.10
C LYS A 90 1.04 0.46 7.20
N TYR A 91 1.15 0.67 5.89
CA TYR A 91 0.26 0.04 4.92
C TYR A 91 0.31 -1.50 5.01
N ASN A 92 1.52 -2.08 5.04
CA ASN A 92 1.71 -3.53 5.14
C ASN A 92 1.10 -4.12 6.42
N ASN A 93 1.22 -3.41 7.55
CA ASN A 93 0.61 -3.82 8.82
C ASN A 93 -0.92 -3.83 8.73
N GLU A 94 -1.52 -2.80 8.12
CA GLU A 94 -2.98 -2.71 7.97
C GLU A 94 -3.54 -3.74 6.98
N THR A 95 -2.79 -4.06 5.92
CA THR A 95 -3.20 -5.09 4.95
C THR A 95 -2.75 -6.50 5.34
N HIS A 96 -2.15 -6.68 6.52
CA HIS A 96 -1.60 -7.95 7.00
C HIS A 96 -0.62 -8.63 6.02
N HIS A 97 0.21 -7.82 5.34
CA HIS A 97 1.20 -8.26 4.36
C HIS A 97 2.63 -8.00 4.86
N THR A 98 2.92 -8.33 6.10
CA THR A 98 4.22 -8.02 6.76
C THR A 98 5.30 -9.08 6.54
N SER A 99 4.90 -10.33 6.28
CA SER A 99 5.83 -11.44 6.01
C SER A 99 5.98 -11.66 4.51
N CYS A 100 6.92 -10.94 3.90
CA CYS A 100 7.34 -11.19 2.53
C CYS A 100 8.77 -11.72 2.48
N ILE A 101 8.99 -12.79 1.73
CA ILE A 101 10.33 -13.29 1.42
C ILE A 101 10.64 -12.92 -0.03
N ASN A 102 11.80 -12.29 -0.22
CA ASN A 102 12.35 -12.09 -1.55
C ASN A 102 13.07 -13.40 -1.94
N HIS A 103 12.38 -14.27 -2.67
CA HIS A 103 12.99 -15.48 -3.24
C HIS A 103 13.78 -15.20 -4.52
N SER A 104 13.84 -13.93 -4.95
CA SER A 104 14.61 -13.54 -6.11
C SER A 104 16.06 -13.36 -5.72
N ASN A 105 16.97 -14.08 -6.38
CA ASN A 105 18.39 -13.71 -6.49
C ASN A 105 18.55 -12.48 -7.40
N GLY A 106 17.64 -11.51 -7.27
CA GLY A 106 17.61 -10.31 -8.09
C GLY A 106 18.87 -9.52 -7.83
N GLY A 107 19.48 -9.02 -8.90
CA GLY A 107 20.58 -8.06 -8.81
C GLY A 107 20.14 -6.75 -8.15
N HIS A 108 20.87 -5.69 -8.41
CA HIS A 108 20.53 -4.37 -7.90
C HIS A 108 19.80 -3.56 -8.99
N ILE A 109 18.92 -2.66 -8.56
CA ILE A 109 18.27 -1.66 -9.42
C ILE A 109 18.55 -0.28 -8.85
N SER A 110 18.46 0.76 -9.67
CA SER A 110 18.56 2.12 -9.16
C SER A 110 17.43 2.41 -8.16
N ILE A 111 17.71 3.26 -7.16
CA ILE A 111 16.68 3.74 -6.24
C ILE A 111 15.52 4.42 -7.00
N HIS A 112 15.84 5.16 -8.06
CA HIS A 112 14.84 5.81 -8.92
C HIS A 112 13.90 4.80 -9.58
N GLU A 113 14.44 3.69 -10.09
CA GLU A 113 13.61 2.62 -10.66
C GLU A 113 12.66 2.01 -9.62
N LEU A 114 13.13 1.77 -8.39
CA LEU A 114 12.26 1.30 -7.32
C LEU A 114 11.15 2.30 -6.99
N LEU A 115 11.46 3.60 -6.96
CA LEU A 115 10.47 4.66 -6.70
C LEU A 115 9.39 4.70 -7.79
N GLU A 116 9.76 4.58 -9.06
CA GLU A 116 8.81 4.47 -10.18
C GLU A 116 7.91 3.23 -10.05
N ASP A 117 8.47 2.07 -9.67
CA ASP A 117 7.69 0.88 -9.40
C ASP A 117 6.69 1.10 -8.25
N ILE A 118 7.11 1.76 -7.16
CA ILE A 118 6.22 2.07 -6.04
C ILE A 118 5.09 3.01 -6.49
N LYS A 119 5.39 4.05 -7.28
CA LYS A 119 4.39 4.97 -7.83
C LYS A 119 3.36 4.24 -8.68
N ASN A 120 3.82 3.40 -9.60
CA ASN A 120 2.96 2.64 -10.49
C ASN A 120 2.04 1.70 -9.70
N CYS A 121 2.59 0.95 -8.75
CA CYS A 121 1.80 0.03 -7.94
C CYS A 121 0.86 0.72 -6.95
N THR A 122 1.24 1.88 -6.43
CA THR A 122 0.35 2.72 -5.62
C THR A 122 -0.85 3.19 -6.43
N ASN A 123 -0.64 3.65 -7.68
CA ASN A 123 -1.73 4.03 -8.58
C ASN A 123 -2.67 2.86 -8.89
N VAL A 124 -2.14 1.66 -9.14
CA VAL A 124 -2.95 0.46 -9.35
C VAL A 124 -3.78 0.12 -8.11
N ALA A 125 -3.16 0.15 -6.92
CA ALA A 125 -3.86 -0.11 -5.66
C ALA A 125 -4.98 0.92 -5.39
N LEU A 126 -4.73 2.21 -5.62
CA LEU A 126 -5.73 3.28 -5.48
C LEU A 126 -6.93 3.09 -6.41
N ARG A 127 -6.71 2.66 -7.65
CA ARG A 127 -7.80 2.36 -8.60
C ARG A 127 -8.66 1.20 -8.11
N ASN A 128 -8.04 0.12 -7.61
CA ASN A 128 -8.74 -1.04 -7.06
C ASN A 128 -9.54 -0.70 -5.78
N HIS A 129 -9.14 0.32 -5.02
CA HIS A 129 -9.90 0.83 -3.87
C HIS A 129 -11.05 1.78 -4.27
N THR A 130 -11.07 2.28 -5.50
CA THR A 130 -12.13 3.21 -5.99
C THR A 130 -13.22 2.45 -6.74
N HIS A 131 -12.90 1.30 -7.32
CA HIS A 131 -13.84 0.36 -7.90
C HIS A 131 -13.57 -1.02 -7.29
N PRO A 132 -14.32 -1.47 -6.26
CA PRO A 132 -14.23 -2.87 -5.86
C PRO A 132 -14.54 -3.73 -7.09
N PRO A 133 -13.88 -4.90 -7.27
CA PRO A 133 -14.19 -5.79 -8.37
C PRO A 133 -15.71 -6.01 -8.40
N PRO A 134 -16.34 -6.00 -9.59
CA PRO A 134 -17.78 -6.24 -9.69
C PRO A 134 -18.09 -7.50 -8.88
N GLY A 135 -18.91 -7.34 -7.85
CA GLY A 135 -19.28 -8.43 -6.97
C GLY A 135 -19.75 -9.58 -7.85
N ARG A 136 -19.18 -10.76 -7.67
CA ARG A 136 -19.86 -11.98 -8.12
C ARG A 136 -21.19 -11.97 -7.39
N HIS A 137 -22.24 -11.56 -8.08
CA HIS A 137 -23.60 -11.90 -7.69
C HIS A 137 -23.65 -13.42 -7.66
N THR A 138 -23.46 -14.01 -6.49
CA THR A 138 -23.96 -15.36 -6.21
C THR A 138 -25.45 -15.17 -5.92
N PRO A 139 -26.35 -15.68 -6.77
CA PRO A 139 -27.76 -15.70 -6.44
C PRO A 139 -27.96 -16.71 -5.31
N PHE A 140 -28.31 -16.21 -4.13
CA PHE A 140 -28.98 -16.98 -3.08
C PHE A 140 -30.17 -16.15 -2.58
#